data_AF-A0A2S9J9F0-F1
#
_entry.id   AF-A0A2S9J9F0-F1
#
_cell.length_a   1.000
_cell.length_b   1.000
_cell.length_c   1.000
_cell.angle_alpha   90.00
_cell.angle_beta   90.00
_cell.angle_gamma   90.00
#
_symmetry.space_group_name_H-M   'P 1'
#
loop_
_entity.id
_entity.type
_entity.pdbx_description
1 polymer ?
#
loop_
_entity_poly.entity_id
_entity_poly.type
_entity_poly.pdbx_seq_one_letter_code
_entity_poly.pdbx_strand_id
1 'polypeptide(L)'
;MKKVWVWKKIKERPENGEISNAMKHTLILIFLLVAQICTYAQGNQIEAKAAYLLAEESFATGDYAATLEYLNTATESLGSTNSKLLYLQIQAELEIYMTDRSYYDQVIKTISDFQNSADVDSFTEEKVMEVAKTKMLLIKEKEQDIKNKEEADRKKIQQDLNFHSYAFKSWPFGVTFDELKITHKDRRFFQKKTKDRLEKNTGLTLYYPNEVSLYWDSSTIPKNTYFNDIFGILTKNNIVKGYLEVIYWVDHNTENTSHEKSLADLDTMVANISAYVGFEPEYENLDNKYYKGGIYSWSKKGKTIKLHHTRYVNGVPCMRVVQEIIVE
;
A
#
# COMPACT_ATOMS: atom_id res chain seq x y z
N MET A 1 -21.65 67.80 -13.96
CA MET A 1 -21.66 68.59 -12.71
C MET A 1 -20.23 68.98 -12.38
N LYS A 2 -19.89 70.27 -12.42
CA LYS A 2 -18.55 70.82 -12.17
C LYS A 2 -18.34 71.06 -10.67
N LYS A 3 -17.34 70.44 -10.04
CA LYS A 3 -16.93 70.75 -8.66
C LYS A 3 -15.87 71.85 -8.68
N VAL A 4 -16.25 73.03 -8.19
CA VAL A 4 -15.39 74.20 -7.98
C VAL A 4 -14.62 74.00 -6.68
N TRP A 5 -13.29 73.97 -6.75
CA TRP A 5 -12.42 73.98 -5.58
C TRP A 5 -12.16 75.41 -5.13
N VAL A 6 -12.66 75.74 -3.93
CA VAL A 6 -12.44 77.04 -3.28
C VAL A 6 -11.10 76.99 -2.54
N TRP A 7 -10.11 77.72 -3.05
CA TRP A 7 -8.86 77.99 -2.36
C TRP A 7 -9.11 78.94 -1.19
N LYS A 8 -9.04 78.43 0.04
CA LYS A 8 -9.14 79.23 1.27
C LYS A 8 -7.74 79.75 1.63
N LYS A 9 -7.61 81.08 1.61
CA LYS A 9 -6.42 81.87 1.94
C LYS A 9 -5.76 81.38 3.24
N ILE A 10 -4.50 80.96 3.15
CA ILE A 10 -3.64 80.61 4.29
C ILE A 10 -3.31 81.89 5.05
N LYS A 11 -3.66 81.86 6.34
CA LYS A 11 -3.50 82.93 7.33
C LYS A 11 -2.01 83.05 7.71
N GLU A 12 -1.59 84.29 7.90
CA GLU A 12 -0.22 84.75 8.12
C GLU A 12 0.53 83.99 9.23
N ARG A 13 1.83 83.77 9.00
CA ARG A 13 2.79 83.19 9.95
C ARG A 13 2.95 84.11 11.16
N PRO A 14 2.91 83.58 12.40
CA PRO A 14 3.51 84.29 13.52
C PRO A 14 5.03 84.21 13.42
N GLU A 15 5.66 85.38 13.39
CA GLU A 15 7.10 85.57 13.56
C GLU A 15 7.52 85.14 14.98
N ASN A 16 8.62 84.39 15.03
CA ASN A 16 9.48 84.18 16.20
C ASN A 16 8.79 83.70 17.49
N GLY A 17 8.22 82.50 17.44
CA GLY A 17 7.89 81.75 18.65
C GLY A 17 9.16 81.18 19.28
N GLU A 18 9.57 81.75 20.43
CA GLU A 18 10.49 81.07 21.33
C GLU A 18 9.93 79.68 21.64
N ILE A 19 10.56 78.64 21.11
CA ILE A 19 10.21 77.25 21.39
C ILE A 19 10.28 77.10 22.92
N SER A 20 9.13 76.88 23.56
CA SER A 20 9.07 76.73 25.01
C SER A 20 9.99 75.59 25.43
N ASN A 21 10.68 75.73 26.57
CA ASN A 21 11.64 74.73 27.03
C ASN A 21 11.02 73.33 27.15
N ALA A 22 9.72 73.23 27.41
CA ALA A 22 8.97 71.98 27.37
C ALA A 22 8.96 71.32 25.98
N MET A 23 8.73 72.09 24.91
CA MET A 23 8.73 71.57 23.53
C MET A 23 10.13 71.12 23.08
N LYS A 24 11.19 71.81 23.54
CA LYS A 24 12.58 71.37 23.31
C LYS A 24 12.85 70.01 23.97
N HIS A 25 12.40 69.82 25.21
CA HIS A 25 12.59 68.56 25.93
C HIS A 25 11.80 67.40 25.32
N THR A 26 10.57 67.63 24.87
CA THR A 26 9.78 66.58 24.19
C THR A 26 10.43 66.13 22.87
N LEU A 27 10.97 67.07 22.07
CA LEU A 27 11.66 66.72 20.82
C LEU A 27 12.95 65.92 21.06
N ILE A 28 13.71 66.26 22.11
CA ILE A 28 14.90 65.51 22.52
C ILE A 28 14.53 64.09 22.96
N LEU A 29 13.43 63.93 23.71
CA LEU A 29 12.97 62.61 24.15
C LEU A 29 12.52 61.72 22.98
N ILE A 30 11.79 62.30 22.01
CA ILE A 30 11.39 61.60 20.78
C ILE A 30 12.63 61.22 19.97
N PHE A 31 13.61 62.12 19.84
CA PHE A 31 14.85 61.83 19.14
C PHE A 31 15.65 60.71 19.82
N LEU A 32 15.73 60.69 21.15
CA LEU A 32 16.36 59.60 21.91
C LEU A 32 15.64 58.26 21.75
N LEU A 33 14.31 58.25 21.76
CA LEU A 33 13.50 57.06 21.51
C LEU A 33 13.70 56.52 20.08
N VAL A 34 13.73 57.40 19.08
CA VAL A 34 13.99 57.01 17.69
C VAL A 34 15.43 56.51 17.50
N ALA A 35 16.41 57.13 18.16
CA ALA A 35 17.80 56.69 18.13
C ALA A 35 17.98 55.28 18.70
N GLN A 36 17.23 54.91 19.76
CA GLN A 36 17.25 53.55 20.30
C GLN A 36 16.66 52.52 19.34
N ILE A 37 15.63 52.86 18.56
CA ILE A 37 15.04 51.94 17.56
C ILE A 37 16.04 51.65 16.43
N CYS A 38 16.83 52.65 16.01
CA CYS A 38 17.83 52.49 14.96
C CYS A 38 18.99 51.55 15.36
N THR A 39 19.39 51.52 16.63
CA THR A 39 20.47 50.64 17.10
C THR A 39 20.05 49.16 17.17
N TYR A 40 18.79 48.88 17.51
CA TYR A 40 18.25 47.51 17.50
C TYR A 40 18.18 46.92 16.08
N ALA A 41 17.83 47.73 15.08
CA ALA A 41 17.77 47.28 13.69
C ALA A 41 19.15 46.88 13.11
N GLN A 42 20.25 47.48 13.59
CA GLN A 42 21.60 47.17 13.12
C GLN A 42 22.17 45.88 13.73
N GLY A 43 21.91 45.60 15.02
CA GLY A 43 22.36 44.37 15.68
C GLY A 43 21.76 43.12 15.03
N ASN A 44 20.45 43.16 14.77
CA ASN A 44 19.70 42.07 14.14
C ASN A 44 20.23 41.67 12.75
N GLN A 45 20.76 42.62 11.97
CA GLN A 45 21.33 42.31 10.65
C GLN A 45 22.66 41.57 10.74
N ILE A 46 23.47 41.82 11.77
CA ILE A 46 24.75 41.12 11.97
C ILE A 46 24.48 39.70 12.44
N GLU A 47 23.56 39.52 13.39
CA GLU A 47 23.14 38.21 13.89
C GLU A 47 22.55 37.34 12.77
N ALA A 48 21.67 37.91 11.94
CA ALA A 48 21.11 37.21 10.78
C ALA A 48 22.18 36.72 9.80
N LYS A 49 23.20 37.55 9.53
CA LYS A 49 24.32 37.17 8.64
C LYS A 49 25.18 36.08 9.25
N ALA A 50 25.47 36.16 10.55
CA ALA A 50 26.22 35.13 11.26
C ALA A 50 25.46 33.79 11.25
N ALA A 51 24.17 33.81 11.56
CA ALA A 51 23.31 32.63 11.50
C ALA A 51 23.25 32.03 10.09
N TYR A 52 23.12 32.86 9.05
CA TYR A 52 23.14 32.37 7.68
C TYR A 52 24.49 31.73 7.28
N LEU A 53 25.63 32.30 7.72
CA LEU A 53 26.94 31.67 7.48
C LEU A 53 27.07 30.32 8.18
N LEU A 54 26.60 30.21 9.43
CA LEU A 54 26.55 28.93 10.15
C LEU A 54 25.63 27.91 9.46
N ALA A 55 24.55 28.36 8.84
CA ALA A 55 23.70 27.51 8.01
C ALA A 55 24.45 27.01 6.77
N GLU A 56 25.19 27.86 6.06
CA GLU A 56 26.01 27.45 4.90
C GLU A 56 27.11 26.46 5.30
N GLU A 57 27.77 26.68 6.44
CA GLU A 57 28.78 25.76 6.99
C GLU A 57 28.16 24.41 7.34
N SER A 58 27.03 24.41 8.05
CA SER A 58 26.30 23.19 8.44
C SER A 58 25.84 22.41 7.22
N PHE A 59 25.34 23.11 6.20
CA PHE A 59 24.91 22.52 4.93
C PHE A 59 26.09 21.86 4.21
N ALA A 60 27.23 22.53 4.15
CA ALA A 60 28.45 21.98 3.55
C ALA A 60 28.97 20.74 4.29
N THR A 61 28.70 20.61 5.59
CA THR A 61 29.02 19.41 6.38
C THR A 61 27.95 18.31 6.31
N GLY A 62 26.83 18.53 5.62
CA GLY A 62 25.71 17.58 5.51
C GLY A 62 24.80 17.54 6.74
N ASP A 63 24.92 18.50 7.67
CA ASP A 63 24.00 18.63 8.81
C ASP A 63 22.81 19.51 8.42
N TYR A 64 21.87 18.89 7.71
CA TYR A 64 20.70 19.59 7.19
C TYR A 64 19.74 20.03 8.30
N ALA A 65 19.70 19.33 9.43
CA ALA A 65 18.87 19.73 10.58
C ALA A 65 19.39 21.03 11.21
N ALA A 66 20.70 21.10 11.50
CA ALA A 66 21.33 22.32 11.99
C ALA A 66 21.23 23.46 10.97
N THR A 67 21.34 23.15 9.67
CA THR A 67 21.11 24.13 8.60
C THR A 67 19.74 24.79 8.72
N LEU A 68 18.67 24.00 8.87
CA LEU A 68 17.31 24.52 9.00
C LEU A 68 17.12 25.33 10.29
N GLU A 69 17.75 24.94 11.40
CA GLU A 69 17.71 25.68 12.67
C GLU A 69 18.38 27.06 12.55
N TYR A 70 19.56 27.11 11.93
CA TYR A 70 20.27 28.37 11.69
C TYR A 70 19.54 29.27 10.67
N LEU A 71 18.91 28.68 9.64
CA LEU A 71 18.05 29.42 8.71
C LEU A 71 16.82 30.03 9.41
N ASN A 72 16.22 29.30 10.36
CA ASN A 72 15.13 29.84 11.17
C ASN A 72 15.62 31.01 12.04
N THR A 73 16.77 30.86 12.70
CA THR A 73 17.39 31.93 13.49
C THR A 73 17.69 33.18 12.64
N ALA A 74 18.19 32.99 11.41
CA ALA A 74 18.42 34.08 10.46
C ALA A 74 17.11 34.77 10.06
N THR A 75 16.04 34.00 9.83
CA THR A 75 14.71 34.52 9.49
C THR A 75 14.11 35.34 10.64
N GLU A 76 14.20 34.83 11.88
CA GLU A 76 13.72 35.52 13.08
C GLU A 76 14.48 36.84 13.31
N SER A 77 15.80 36.83 13.12
CA SER A 77 16.64 38.02 13.27
C SER A 77 16.31 39.11 12.24
N LEU A 78 16.01 38.72 10.99
CA LEU A 78 15.60 39.67 9.94
C LEU A 78 14.14 40.15 10.09
N GLY A 79 13.30 39.41 10.81
CA GLY A 79 11.86 39.67 10.94
C GLY A 79 11.04 39.34 9.68
N SER A 80 11.69 38.82 8.63
CA SER A 80 11.06 38.37 7.39
C SER A 80 11.98 37.39 6.68
N THR A 81 11.40 36.44 5.94
CA THR A 81 12.16 35.58 5.03
C THR A 81 12.53 36.31 3.73
N ASN A 82 13.50 35.77 3.01
CA ASN A 82 13.90 36.26 1.69
C ASN A 82 14.28 35.07 0.78
N SER A 83 14.39 35.33 -0.52
CA SER A 83 14.65 34.29 -1.52
C SER A 83 15.97 33.55 -1.26
N LYS A 84 16.97 34.20 -0.66
CA LYS A 84 18.26 33.58 -0.33
C LYS A 84 18.16 32.53 0.77
N LEU A 85 17.45 32.86 1.85
CA LEU A 85 17.18 31.91 2.93
C LEU A 85 16.34 30.74 2.40
N LEU A 86 15.28 31.04 1.66
CA LEU A 86 14.39 30.03 1.09
C LEU A 86 15.10 29.10 0.11
N TYR A 87 16.03 29.60 -0.71
CA TYR A 87 16.78 28.75 -1.62
C TYR A 87 17.64 27.73 -0.87
N LEU A 88 18.41 28.15 0.15
CA LEU A 88 19.21 27.21 0.95
C LEU A 88 18.31 26.25 1.73
N GLN A 89 17.16 26.73 2.21
CA GLN A 89 16.15 25.89 2.86
C GLN A 89 15.62 24.80 1.94
N ILE A 90 15.28 25.12 0.70
CA ILE A 90 14.85 24.14 -0.31
C ILE A 90 15.92 23.07 -0.50
N GLN A 91 17.19 23.46 -0.63
CA GLN A 91 18.28 22.50 -0.81
C GLN A 91 18.42 21.57 0.40
N ALA A 92 18.37 22.10 1.62
CA ALA A 92 18.44 21.28 2.84
C ALA A 92 17.23 20.35 2.98
N GLU A 93 16.01 20.84 2.74
CA GLU A 93 14.80 20.03 2.81
C GLU A 93 14.77 18.95 1.71
N LEU A 94 15.36 19.19 0.53
CA LEU A 94 15.50 18.19 -0.53
C LEU A 94 16.44 17.05 -0.12
N GLU A 95 17.57 17.37 0.51
CA GLU A 95 18.50 16.36 1.01
C GLU A 95 17.85 15.51 2.12
N ILE A 96 17.09 16.14 3.02
CA ILE A 96 16.29 15.40 4.01
C ILE A 96 15.26 14.53 3.29
N TYR A 97 14.53 15.07 2.31
CA TYR A 97 13.52 14.35 1.54
C TYR A 97 14.05 13.08 0.84
N MET A 98 15.33 13.08 0.43
CA MET A 98 15.96 11.88 -0.15
C MET A 98 15.98 10.70 0.85
N THR A 99 16.05 10.99 2.15
CA THR A 99 16.07 9.99 3.22
C THR A 99 14.72 9.80 3.90
N ASP A 100 13.93 10.86 4.04
CA ASP A 100 12.61 10.87 4.65
C ASP A 100 11.58 11.56 3.74
N ARG A 101 10.79 10.73 3.03
CA ARG A 101 9.75 11.20 2.10
C ARG A 101 8.61 11.97 2.79
N SER A 102 8.53 11.97 4.13
CA SER A 102 7.55 12.77 4.88
C SER A 102 7.74 14.28 4.69
N TYR A 103 8.95 14.72 4.33
CA TYR A 103 9.29 16.13 4.06
C TYR A 103 8.67 16.70 2.76
N TYR A 104 7.99 15.88 1.96
CA TYR A 104 7.41 16.31 0.68
C TYR A 104 6.60 17.62 0.78
N ASP A 105 5.66 17.69 1.72
CA ASP A 105 4.76 18.84 1.84
C ASP A 105 5.52 20.11 2.27
N GLN A 106 6.54 19.93 3.13
CA GLN A 106 7.41 20.99 3.59
C GLN A 106 8.22 21.57 2.42
N VAL A 107 8.90 20.71 1.63
CA VAL A 107 9.66 21.12 0.44
C VAL A 107 8.77 21.87 -0.57
N ILE A 108 7.58 21.33 -0.88
CA ILE A 108 6.66 21.95 -1.83
C ILE A 108 6.17 23.32 -1.35
N LYS A 109 5.94 23.45 -0.04
CA LYS A 109 5.61 24.74 0.58
C LYS A 109 6.76 25.72 0.45
N THR A 110 7.98 25.36 0.85
CA THR A 110 9.15 26.24 0.78
C THR A 110 9.48 26.67 -0.65
N ILE A 111 9.38 25.75 -1.62
CA ILE A 111 9.49 26.09 -3.04
C ILE A 111 8.43 27.13 -3.45
N SER A 112 7.20 26.97 -3.00
CA SER A 112 6.13 27.91 -3.32
C SER A 112 6.33 29.26 -2.63
N ASP A 113 6.87 29.28 -1.41
CA ASP A 113 7.27 30.51 -0.72
C ASP A 113 8.40 31.23 -1.46
N PHE A 114 9.40 30.49 -1.98
CA PHE A 114 10.48 31.04 -2.83
C PHE A 114 9.98 31.58 -4.17
N GLN A 115 8.98 30.95 -4.79
CA GLN A 115 8.41 31.43 -6.05
C GLN A 115 7.59 32.72 -5.87
N ASN A 116 7.10 32.98 -4.65
CA ASN A 116 6.25 34.12 -4.34
C ASN A 116 6.97 35.23 -3.55
N SER A 117 8.27 35.07 -3.26
CA SER A 117 9.03 36.07 -2.52
C SER A 117 9.28 37.32 -3.37
N ALA A 118 9.24 38.48 -2.71
CA ALA A 118 9.35 39.78 -3.39
C ALA A 118 10.73 40.02 -4.05
N ASP A 119 11.76 39.28 -3.62
CA ASP A 119 13.14 39.39 -4.09
C ASP A 119 13.54 38.23 -5.02
N VAL A 120 12.60 37.41 -5.50
CA VAL A 120 12.91 36.28 -6.39
C VAL A 120 13.59 36.73 -7.69
N ASP A 121 13.23 37.92 -8.19
CA ASP A 121 13.84 38.52 -9.39
C ASP A 121 15.32 38.87 -9.22
N SER A 122 15.83 38.88 -7.98
CA SER A 122 17.26 39.07 -7.69
C SER A 122 18.09 37.81 -7.91
N PHE A 123 17.44 36.65 -8.08
CA PHE A 123 18.11 35.38 -8.39
C PHE A 123 18.39 35.24 -9.90
N THR A 124 19.38 34.41 -10.23
CA THR A 124 19.63 34.05 -11.63
C THR A 124 18.49 33.20 -12.16
N GLU A 125 18.15 33.39 -13.43
CA GLU A 125 17.14 32.58 -14.13
C GLU A 125 17.41 31.08 -14.00
N GLU A 126 18.68 30.69 -14.02
CA GLU A 126 19.11 29.29 -13.83
C GLU A 126 18.63 28.70 -12.50
N LYS A 127 18.80 29.42 -11.39
CA LYS A 127 18.37 28.94 -10.05
C LYS A 127 16.86 28.91 -9.92
N VAL A 128 16.16 29.90 -10.47
CA VAL A 128 14.69 29.92 -10.48
C VAL A 128 14.16 28.72 -11.28
N MET A 129 14.78 28.42 -12.42
CA MET A 129 14.43 27.29 -13.27
C MET A 129 14.76 25.94 -12.63
N GLU A 130 15.88 25.84 -11.91
CA GLU A 130 16.24 24.67 -11.11
C GLU A 130 15.13 24.34 -10.10
N VAL A 131 14.73 25.32 -9.28
CA VAL A 131 13.67 25.16 -8.27
C VAL A 131 12.34 24.77 -8.92
N ALA A 132 11.98 25.40 -10.06
CA ALA A 132 10.77 25.07 -10.80
C ALA A 132 10.79 23.63 -11.35
N LYS A 133 11.92 23.18 -11.91
CA LYS A 133 12.11 21.79 -12.38
C LYS A 133 11.97 20.80 -11.24
N THR A 134 12.58 21.09 -10.09
CA THR A 134 12.49 20.25 -8.90
C THR A 134 11.04 20.09 -8.45
N LYS A 135 10.25 21.17 -8.39
CA LYS A 135 8.81 21.10 -8.09
C LYS A 135 8.06 20.15 -9.02
N MET A 136 8.29 20.26 -10.33
CA MET A 136 7.65 19.42 -11.34
C MET A 136 8.01 17.93 -11.17
N LEU A 137 9.29 17.64 -10.88
CA LEU A 137 9.76 16.28 -10.64
C LEU A 137 9.11 15.67 -9.39
N LEU A 138 9.11 16.41 -8.27
CA LEU A 138 8.50 15.95 -7.01
C LEU A 138 7.00 15.67 -7.16
N ILE A 139 6.26 16.54 -7.85
CA ILE A 139 4.82 16.32 -8.11
C ILE A 139 4.62 15.06 -8.94
N LYS A 140 5.42 14.88 -10.01
CA LYS A 140 5.32 13.69 -10.86
C LYS A 140 5.64 12.39 -10.11
N GLU A 141 6.66 12.39 -9.25
CA GLU A 141 6.99 11.25 -8.38
C GLU A 141 5.80 10.91 -7.46
N LYS A 142 5.22 11.92 -6.80
CA LYS A 142 4.07 11.74 -5.90
C LYS A 142 2.86 11.16 -6.63
N GLU A 143 2.54 11.65 -7.81
CA GLU A 143 1.46 11.12 -8.64
C GLU A 143 1.70 9.66 -9.04
N GLN A 144 2.94 9.29 -9.35
CA GLN A 144 3.29 7.92 -9.71
C GLN A 144 3.15 6.99 -8.49
N ASP A 145 3.59 7.42 -7.31
CA ASP A 145 3.42 6.66 -6.07
C ASP A 145 1.95 6.40 -5.74
N ILE A 146 1.10 7.42 -5.92
CA ILE A 146 -0.36 7.29 -5.75
C ILE A 146 -0.91 6.25 -6.72
N LYS A 147 -0.56 6.33 -8.02
CA LYS A 147 -1.02 5.37 -9.03
C LYS A 147 -0.57 3.94 -8.73
N ASN A 148 0.68 3.76 -8.31
CA ASN A 148 1.23 2.46 -7.95
C ASN A 148 0.50 1.86 -6.74
N LYS A 149 0.21 2.68 -5.72
CA LYS A 149 -0.54 2.27 -4.53
C LYS A 149 -1.97 1.87 -4.90
N GLU A 150 -2.65 2.67 -5.71
CA GLU A 150 -3.99 2.33 -6.18
C GLU A 150 -4.01 1.03 -7.00
N GLU A 151 -3.00 0.79 -7.84
CA GLU A 151 -2.89 -0.45 -8.61
C GLU A 151 -2.66 -1.66 -7.69
N ALA A 152 -1.80 -1.52 -6.68
CA ALA A 152 -1.59 -2.56 -5.67
C ALA A 152 -2.87 -2.86 -4.89
N ASP A 153 -3.61 -1.83 -4.48
CA ASP A 153 -4.89 -1.97 -3.79
C ASP A 153 -5.94 -2.63 -4.69
N ARG A 154 -6.03 -2.23 -5.97
CA ARG A 154 -6.89 -2.88 -6.98
C ARG A 154 -6.55 -4.36 -7.15
N LYS A 155 -5.25 -4.71 -7.26
CA LYS A 155 -4.80 -6.10 -7.33
C LYS A 155 -5.20 -6.89 -6.09
N LYS A 156 -5.02 -6.32 -4.90
CA LYS A 156 -5.40 -6.95 -3.63
C LYS A 156 -6.91 -7.19 -3.53
N ILE A 157 -7.73 -6.22 -3.95
CA ILE A 157 -9.19 -6.37 -4.03
C ILE A 157 -9.57 -7.46 -5.03
N GLN A 158 -8.95 -7.48 -6.21
CA GLN A 158 -9.21 -8.50 -7.22
C GLN A 158 -8.81 -9.89 -6.75
N GLN A 159 -7.69 -10.04 -6.05
CA GLN A 159 -7.28 -11.30 -5.43
C GLN A 159 -8.29 -11.77 -4.38
N ASP A 160 -8.78 -10.85 -3.55
CA ASP A 160 -9.84 -11.16 -2.58
C ASP A 160 -11.11 -11.63 -3.30
N LEU A 161 -11.54 -10.94 -4.36
CA LEU A 161 -12.70 -11.34 -5.16
C LEU A 161 -12.48 -12.71 -5.80
N ASN A 162 -11.35 -12.93 -6.47
CA ASN A 162 -11.01 -14.22 -7.09
C ASN A 162 -11.04 -15.35 -6.06
N PHE A 163 -10.40 -15.17 -4.91
CA PHE A 163 -10.38 -16.17 -3.84
C PHE A 163 -11.78 -16.45 -3.28
N HIS A 164 -12.63 -15.42 -3.16
CA HIS A 164 -14.00 -15.60 -2.68
C HIS A 164 -14.93 -16.20 -3.72
N SER A 165 -14.70 -15.91 -5.00
CA SER A 165 -15.48 -16.41 -6.14
C SER A 165 -14.91 -17.70 -6.72
N TYR A 166 -13.83 -18.24 -6.16
CA TYR A 166 -13.30 -19.52 -6.59
C TYR A 166 -14.40 -20.57 -6.39
N ALA A 167 -15.03 -20.94 -7.49
CA ALA A 167 -16.14 -21.89 -7.56
C ALA A 167 -15.75 -22.94 -8.58
N PHE A 168 -15.79 -24.20 -8.16
CA PHE A 168 -15.36 -25.29 -9.02
C PHE A 168 -16.44 -25.58 -10.07
N LYS A 169 -16.14 -25.45 -11.37
CA LYS A 169 -16.99 -25.89 -12.50
C LYS A 169 -18.49 -25.58 -12.36
N SER A 170 -18.85 -24.36 -11.96
CA SER A 170 -20.23 -23.89 -11.76
C SER A 170 -20.95 -24.42 -10.52
N TRP A 171 -20.22 -24.90 -9.51
CA TRP A 171 -20.78 -25.32 -8.22
C TRP A 171 -20.73 -24.15 -7.22
N PRO A 172 -21.87 -23.51 -6.91
CA PRO A 172 -21.88 -22.29 -6.11
C PRO A 172 -21.77 -22.58 -4.61
N PHE A 173 -20.88 -21.86 -3.94
CA PHE A 173 -20.86 -21.81 -2.47
C PHE A 173 -22.02 -20.97 -1.93
N GLY A 174 -22.42 -21.22 -0.68
CA GLY A 174 -23.40 -20.40 0.03
C GLY A 174 -24.87 -20.62 -0.37
N VAL A 175 -25.14 -21.41 -1.41
CA VAL A 175 -26.51 -21.85 -1.72
C VAL A 175 -26.96 -22.93 -0.74
N THR A 176 -28.27 -23.13 -0.66
CA THR A 176 -28.80 -24.27 0.08
C THR A 176 -28.48 -25.58 -0.66
N PHE A 177 -28.30 -26.66 0.09
CA PHE A 177 -28.08 -27.98 -0.48
C PHE A 177 -29.28 -28.46 -1.33
N ASP A 178 -30.48 -27.98 -1.03
CA ASP A 178 -31.70 -28.23 -1.80
C ASP A 178 -31.68 -27.52 -3.16
N GLU A 179 -31.26 -26.25 -3.21
CA GLU A 179 -31.04 -25.54 -4.48
C GLU A 179 -29.96 -26.23 -5.32
N LEU A 180 -28.87 -26.66 -4.68
CA LEU A 180 -27.79 -27.38 -5.37
C LEU A 180 -28.29 -28.69 -5.99
N LYS A 181 -29.16 -29.43 -5.29
CA LYS A 181 -29.84 -30.64 -5.81
C LYS A 181 -30.71 -30.33 -7.02
N ILE A 182 -31.38 -29.17 -7.06
CA ILE A 182 -32.23 -28.76 -8.18
C ILE A 182 -31.38 -28.42 -9.41
N THR A 183 -30.23 -27.78 -9.22
CA THR A 183 -29.35 -27.37 -10.32
C THR A 183 -28.57 -28.56 -10.90
N HIS A 184 -28.28 -29.59 -10.10
CA HIS A 184 -27.47 -30.75 -10.48
C HIS A 184 -28.22 -32.08 -10.32
N LYS A 185 -29.49 -32.14 -10.74
CA LYS A 185 -30.39 -33.30 -10.57
C LYS A 185 -29.85 -34.62 -11.13
N ASP A 186 -28.90 -34.54 -12.07
CA ASP A 186 -28.25 -35.67 -12.73
C ASP A 186 -27.16 -36.34 -11.88
N ARG A 187 -26.77 -35.75 -10.74
CA ARG A 187 -25.63 -36.22 -9.95
C ARG A 187 -26.01 -37.24 -8.87
N ARG A 188 -25.19 -38.29 -8.74
CA ARG A 188 -25.44 -39.47 -7.88
C ARG A 188 -25.03 -39.30 -6.41
N PHE A 189 -24.47 -38.16 -6.00
CA PHE A 189 -23.85 -37.96 -4.68
C PHE A 189 -24.70 -37.35 -3.56
N PHE A 190 -25.99 -37.14 -3.80
CA PHE A 190 -26.89 -36.56 -2.79
C PHE A 190 -27.48 -37.57 -1.80
N GLN A 191 -27.07 -38.83 -1.85
CA GLN A 191 -27.83 -39.94 -1.25
C GLN A 191 -27.33 -40.40 0.12
N LYS A 192 -26.08 -40.09 0.52
CA LYS A 192 -25.50 -40.56 1.79
C LYS A 192 -24.83 -39.43 2.58
N LYS A 193 -25.08 -39.41 3.89
CA LYS A 193 -24.55 -38.45 4.87
C LYS A 193 -23.63 -39.18 5.85
N THR A 194 -22.37 -38.74 6.04
CA THR A 194 -21.58 -39.22 7.18
C THR A 194 -22.11 -38.57 8.45
N LYS A 195 -22.36 -39.36 9.50
CA LYS A 195 -22.97 -38.86 10.74
C LYS A 195 -22.02 -38.64 11.92
N ASP A 196 -20.77 -39.11 11.92
CA ASP A 196 -20.14 -39.36 13.22
C ASP A 196 -18.85 -38.65 13.61
N ARG A 197 -17.94 -38.23 12.71
CA ARG A 197 -16.67 -37.59 13.14
C ARG A 197 -16.53 -36.15 12.71
N LEU A 198 -16.78 -35.85 11.44
CA LEU A 198 -16.69 -34.48 10.92
C LEU A 198 -17.78 -33.60 11.53
N GLU A 199 -19.03 -34.07 11.50
CA GLU A 199 -20.19 -33.33 12.03
C GLU A 199 -20.05 -33.02 13.53
N LYS A 200 -19.49 -33.94 14.33
CA LYS A 200 -19.26 -33.72 15.77
C LYS A 200 -18.17 -32.68 16.07
N ASN A 201 -17.13 -32.62 15.25
CA ASN A 201 -15.97 -31.76 15.52
C ASN A 201 -16.10 -30.37 14.90
N THR A 202 -16.74 -30.25 13.73
CA THR A 202 -16.79 -28.99 12.95
C THR A 202 -18.21 -28.48 12.71
N GLY A 203 -19.23 -29.30 12.99
CA GLY A 203 -20.62 -29.02 12.61
C GLY A 203 -20.89 -29.16 11.11
N LEU A 204 -19.91 -29.65 10.33
CA LEU A 204 -20.07 -29.88 8.89
C LEU A 204 -20.63 -31.27 8.60
N THR A 205 -21.63 -31.30 7.72
CA THR A 205 -22.20 -32.51 7.14
C THR A 205 -21.57 -32.76 5.77
N LEU A 206 -20.96 -33.93 5.57
CA LEU A 206 -20.45 -34.37 4.27
C LEU A 206 -21.47 -35.28 3.56
N TYR A 207 -21.82 -34.91 2.33
CA TYR A 207 -22.59 -35.71 1.38
C TYR A 207 -21.68 -36.31 0.31
N TYR A 208 -21.90 -37.56 -0.08
CA TYR A 208 -21.04 -38.29 -1.03
C TYR A 208 -21.82 -39.38 -1.79
N PRO A 209 -21.31 -39.87 -2.95
CA PRO A 209 -21.97 -40.92 -3.74
C PRO A 209 -22.23 -42.21 -2.97
N ASN A 210 -23.41 -42.79 -3.20
CA ASN A 210 -23.82 -44.05 -2.60
C ASN A 210 -22.87 -45.21 -2.97
N GLU A 211 -22.23 -45.10 -4.15
CA GLU A 211 -21.28 -46.05 -4.72
C GLU A 211 -19.81 -45.76 -4.35
N VAL A 212 -19.51 -44.96 -3.30
CA VAL A 212 -18.12 -44.74 -2.83
C VAL A 212 -17.48 -45.98 -2.19
N SER A 213 -18.06 -47.17 -2.38
CA SER A 213 -17.23 -48.33 -2.73
C SER A 213 -16.67 -48.19 -4.15
N LEU A 214 -16.16 -47.00 -4.53
CA LEU A 214 -15.48 -46.73 -5.78
C LEU A 214 -14.17 -47.51 -5.68
N TYR A 215 -14.24 -48.79 -6.03
CA TYR A 215 -13.15 -49.65 -6.47
C TYR A 215 -11.78 -49.32 -5.86
N TRP A 216 -11.66 -49.44 -4.53
CA TRP A 216 -10.34 -49.54 -3.88
C TRP A 216 -9.61 -50.82 -4.27
N ASP A 217 -10.30 -51.73 -4.97
CA ASP A 217 -9.67 -52.78 -5.72
C ASP A 217 -9.13 -52.20 -7.05
N SER A 218 -7.88 -51.74 -7.00
CA SER A 218 -7.15 -51.22 -8.15
C SER A 218 -7.16 -52.18 -9.35
N SER A 219 -7.41 -53.47 -9.14
CA SER A 219 -7.50 -54.48 -10.21
C SER A 219 -8.72 -54.31 -11.13
N THR A 220 -9.73 -53.56 -10.72
CA THR A 220 -10.99 -53.37 -11.46
C THR A 220 -11.06 -52.05 -12.23
N ILE A 221 -10.13 -51.12 -11.97
CA ILE A 221 -10.08 -49.84 -12.66
C ILE A 221 -9.36 -50.03 -14.00
N PRO A 222 -9.96 -49.65 -15.14
CA PRO A 222 -9.30 -49.75 -16.43
C PRO A 222 -7.94 -49.05 -16.44
N LYS A 223 -6.96 -49.60 -17.17
CA LYS A 223 -5.65 -48.97 -17.35
C LYS A 223 -5.79 -47.56 -17.91
N ASN A 224 -4.97 -46.62 -17.42
CA ASN A 224 -4.95 -45.22 -17.85
C ASN A 224 -6.25 -44.46 -17.61
N THR A 225 -7.01 -44.83 -16.58
CA THR A 225 -8.24 -44.10 -16.23
C THR A 225 -7.91 -42.77 -15.57
N TYR A 226 -8.36 -41.68 -16.19
CA TYR A 226 -8.42 -40.35 -15.61
C TYR A 226 -9.86 -40.10 -15.14
N PHE A 227 -10.04 -39.79 -13.86
CA PHE A 227 -11.31 -39.31 -13.32
C PHE A 227 -11.08 -37.96 -12.64
N ASN A 228 -11.98 -37.02 -12.88
CA ASN A 228 -12.01 -35.72 -12.22
C ASN A 228 -13.48 -35.42 -12.00
N ASP A 229 -13.94 -35.60 -10.76
CA ASP A 229 -15.32 -35.28 -10.40
C ASP A 229 -15.42 -34.87 -8.93
N ILE A 230 -16.54 -34.23 -8.61
CA ILE A 230 -16.90 -33.92 -7.22
C ILE A 230 -17.24 -35.23 -6.53
N PHE A 231 -16.46 -35.51 -5.49
CA PHE A 231 -16.57 -36.67 -4.64
C PHE A 231 -17.41 -36.42 -3.40
N GLY A 232 -17.53 -35.16 -2.96
CA GLY A 232 -18.39 -34.82 -1.85
C GLY A 232 -18.72 -33.35 -1.71
N ILE A 233 -19.76 -33.07 -0.94
CA ILE A 233 -20.25 -31.73 -0.64
C ILE A 233 -20.31 -31.56 0.87
N LEU A 234 -19.65 -30.52 1.37
CA LEU A 234 -19.69 -30.12 2.77
C LEU A 234 -20.76 -29.05 2.96
N THR A 235 -21.60 -29.24 3.98
CA THR A 235 -22.66 -28.29 4.32
C THR A 235 -22.68 -27.98 5.82
N LYS A 236 -23.14 -26.78 6.18
CA LYS A 236 -23.43 -26.37 7.57
C LYS A 236 -24.82 -25.76 7.58
N ASN A 237 -25.72 -26.25 8.43
CA ASN A 237 -27.11 -25.77 8.49
C ASN A 237 -27.80 -25.74 7.11
N ASN A 238 -27.63 -26.81 6.31
CA ASN A 238 -28.14 -26.93 4.93
C ASN A 238 -27.52 -25.95 3.91
N ILE A 239 -26.51 -25.16 4.27
CA ILE A 239 -25.80 -24.25 3.35
C ILE A 239 -24.51 -24.92 2.89
N VAL A 240 -24.21 -24.83 1.59
CA VAL A 240 -23.00 -25.40 1.00
C VAL A 240 -21.77 -24.58 1.42
N LYS A 241 -20.83 -25.25 2.09
CA LYS A 241 -19.61 -24.68 2.65
C LYS A 241 -18.34 -25.22 2.01
N GLY A 242 -18.43 -26.34 1.29
CA GLY A 242 -17.25 -26.98 0.75
C GLY A 242 -17.55 -27.99 -0.33
N TYR A 243 -16.54 -28.28 -1.13
CA TYR A 243 -16.53 -29.39 -2.07
C TYR A 243 -15.27 -30.21 -1.86
N LEU A 244 -15.43 -31.52 -1.95
CA LEU A 244 -14.33 -32.48 -2.09
C LEU A 244 -14.31 -32.89 -3.55
N GLU A 245 -13.29 -32.50 -4.28
CA GLU A 245 -12.99 -33.03 -5.60
C GLU A 245 -11.89 -34.07 -5.47
N VAL A 246 -12.05 -35.17 -6.19
CA VAL A 246 -10.97 -36.13 -6.33
C VAL A 246 -10.59 -36.18 -7.79
N ILE A 247 -9.36 -35.80 -8.05
CA ILE A 247 -8.72 -36.10 -9.31
C ILE A 247 -8.09 -37.48 -9.11
N TYR A 248 -8.46 -38.48 -9.90
CA TYR A 248 -7.94 -39.85 -9.83
C TYR A 248 -7.24 -40.30 -11.12
N TRP A 249 -6.03 -40.90 -11.02
CA TRP A 249 -5.26 -41.41 -12.18
C TRP A 249 -4.63 -42.72 -11.80
N VAL A 250 -4.86 -43.74 -12.63
CA VAL A 250 -4.22 -45.04 -12.47
C VAL A 250 -3.41 -45.34 -13.70
N ASP A 251 -2.11 -45.43 -13.49
CA ASP A 251 -1.21 -46.07 -14.44
C ASP A 251 -0.82 -47.45 -13.92
N HIS A 252 -1.27 -48.47 -14.63
CA HIS A 252 -0.91 -49.86 -14.35
C HIS A 252 0.42 -50.27 -15.02
N ASN A 253 1.05 -49.38 -15.78
CA ASN A 253 2.37 -49.56 -16.35
C ASN A 253 3.40 -48.83 -15.48
N THR A 254 4.34 -49.58 -14.89
CA THR A 254 5.37 -49.09 -13.96
C THR A 254 6.49 -48.28 -14.62
N GLU A 255 6.26 -47.68 -15.79
CA GLU A 255 7.29 -46.89 -16.47
C GLU A 255 7.40 -45.50 -15.81
N ASN A 256 8.62 -45.05 -15.50
CA ASN A 256 8.91 -43.80 -14.78
C ASN A 256 8.28 -42.54 -15.42
N THR A 257 7.98 -42.58 -16.72
CA THR A 257 7.35 -41.50 -17.50
C THR A 257 5.94 -41.14 -16.99
N SER A 258 5.23 -42.10 -16.41
CA SER A 258 3.91 -41.92 -15.80
C SER A 258 3.96 -41.01 -14.55
N HIS A 259 4.98 -41.22 -13.73
CA HIS A 259 5.16 -40.54 -12.46
C HIS A 259 5.60 -39.09 -12.66
N GLU A 260 6.60 -38.86 -13.51
CA GLU A 260 7.09 -37.51 -13.82
C GLU A 260 5.96 -36.63 -14.39
N LYS A 261 5.13 -37.19 -15.26
CA LYS A 261 3.95 -36.50 -15.79
C LYS A 261 2.95 -36.13 -14.68
N SER A 262 2.68 -37.03 -13.75
CA SER A 262 1.77 -36.76 -12.63
C SER A 262 2.27 -35.65 -11.69
N LEU A 263 3.59 -35.56 -11.49
CA LEU A 263 4.21 -34.47 -10.73
C LEU A 263 4.12 -33.15 -11.50
N ALA A 264 4.41 -33.16 -12.81
CA ALA A 264 4.27 -31.97 -13.65
C ALA A 264 2.81 -31.45 -13.70
N ASP A 265 1.83 -32.35 -13.74
CA ASP A 265 0.41 -31.99 -13.65
C ASP A 265 0.07 -31.36 -12.28
N LEU A 266 0.61 -31.92 -11.19
CA LEU A 266 0.45 -31.36 -9.84
C LEU A 266 1.08 -29.95 -9.74
N ASP A 267 2.31 -29.78 -10.22
CA ASP A 267 2.99 -28.49 -10.25
C ASP A 267 2.20 -27.48 -11.08
N THR A 268 1.64 -27.91 -12.21
CA THR A 268 0.77 -27.08 -13.05
C THR A 268 -0.51 -26.69 -12.32
N MET A 269 -1.12 -27.59 -11.55
CA MET A 269 -2.31 -27.29 -10.74
C MET A 269 -1.99 -26.30 -9.62
N VAL A 270 -0.90 -26.50 -8.90
CA VAL A 270 -0.42 -25.58 -7.86
C VAL A 270 -0.19 -24.20 -8.47
N ALA A 271 0.54 -24.13 -9.60
CA ALA A 271 0.79 -22.87 -10.30
C ALA A 271 -0.50 -22.18 -10.77
N ASN A 272 -1.46 -22.93 -11.32
CA ASN A 272 -2.74 -22.38 -11.75
C ASN A 272 -3.58 -21.84 -10.58
N ILE A 273 -3.61 -22.56 -9.45
CA ILE A 273 -4.32 -22.11 -8.25
C ILE A 273 -3.62 -20.86 -7.68
N SER A 274 -2.29 -20.89 -7.50
CA SER A 274 -1.49 -19.73 -7.04
C SER A 274 -1.70 -18.51 -7.92
N ALA A 275 -1.67 -18.68 -9.26
CA ALA A 275 -1.89 -17.60 -10.20
C ALA A 275 -3.32 -17.03 -10.11
N TYR A 276 -4.32 -17.89 -9.92
CA TYR A 276 -5.71 -17.48 -9.79
C TYR A 276 -5.99 -16.72 -8.48
N VAL A 277 -5.52 -17.26 -7.35
CA VAL A 277 -5.74 -16.66 -6.01
C VAL A 277 -4.78 -15.51 -5.71
N GLY A 278 -3.64 -15.46 -6.40
CA GLY A 278 -2.63 -14.42 -6.34
C GLY A 278 -1.64 -14.53 -5.18
N PHE A 279 -1.46 -15.71 -4.59
CA PHE A 279 -0.45 -15.99 -3.57
C PHE A 279 -0.09 -17.47 -3.52
N GLU A 280 1.09 -17.79 -2.98
CA GLU A 280 1.60 -19.15 -2.90
C GLU A 280 1.00 -19.95 -1.73
N PRO A 281 0.90 -21.29 -1.85
CA PRO A 281 0.42 -22.15 -0.78
C PRO A 281 1.46 -22.34 0.32
N GLU A 282 0.98 -22.70 1.50
CA GLU A 282 1.77 -23.39 2.51
C GLU A 282 1.84 -24.89 2.18
N TYR A 283 3.00 -25.52 2.37
CA TYR A 283 3.20 -26.95 2.11
C TYR A 283 3.40 -27.75 3.40
N GLU A 284 2.56 -28.76 3.61
CA GLU A 284 2.69 -29.74 4.69
C GLU A 284 3.13 -31.10 4.11
N ASN A 285 4.26 -31.63 4.54
CA ASN A 285 4.71 -32.97 4.15
C ASN A 285 4.00 -34.05 5.01
N LEU A 286 3.40 -35.04 4.37
CA LEU A 286 2.68 -36.14 5.03
C LEU A 286 3.38 -37.51 4.88
N ASP A 287 4.64 -37.55 4.47
CA ASP A 287 5.41 -38.76 4.23
C ASP A 287 5.41 -39.70 5.44
N ASN A 288 5.16 -40.98 5.19
CA ASN A 288 5.32 -42.05 6.16
C ASN A 288 5.70 -43.38 5.49
N LYS A 289 5.73 -44.47 6.28
CA LYS A 289 6.13 -45.80 5.79
C LYS A 289 5.20 -46.41 4.73
N TYR A 290 3.99 -45.89 4.55
CA TYR A 290 2.98 -46.44 3.63
C TYR A 290 2.76 -45.56 2.40
N TYR A 291 2.88 -44.24 2.56
CA TYR A 291 2.72 -43.28 1.47
C TYR A 291 3.67 -42.09 1.61
N LYS A 292 4.01 -41.49 0.48
CA LYS A 292 4.66 -40.18 0.36
C LYS A 292 3.63 -39.15 -0.07
N GLY A 293 3.72 -37.90 0.33
CA GLY A 293 2.72 -36.92 -0.06
C GLY A 293 2.78 -35.61 0.70
N GLY A 294 1.78 -34.78 0.47
CA GLY A 294 1.65 -33.51 1.17
C GLY A 294 0.35 -32.79 0.90
N ILE A 295 0.21 -31.64 1.53
CA ILE A 295 -0.94 -30.73 1.38
C ILE A 295 -0.41 -29.37 0.98
N TYR A 296 -0.90 -28.83 -0.13
CA TYR A 296 -0.78 -27.40 -0.43
C TYR A 296 -2.02 -26.69 0.10
N SER A 297 -1.84 -25.66 0.92
CA SER A 297 -2.93 -24.92 1.57
C SER A 297 -2.86 -23.44 1.23
N TRP A 298 -3.94 -22.89 0.66
CA TRP A 298 -4.15 -21.46 0.49
C TRP A 298 -5.22 -20.99 1.47
N SER A 299 -4.83 -20.20 2.47
CA SER A 299 -5.74 -19.72 3.52
C SER A 299 -5.82 -18.20 3.54
N LYS A 300 -7.03 -17.64 3.53
CA LYS A 300 -7.26 -16.19 3.66
C LYS A 300 -8.63 -15.90 4.26
N LYS A 301 -8.69 -15.05 5.30
CA LYS A 301 -9.95 -14.56 5.91
C LYS A 301 -10.97 -15.68 6.21
N GLY A 302 -10.51 -16.80 6.78
CA GLY A 302 -11.38 -17.93 7.19
C GLY A 302 -11.75 -18.92 6.07
N LYS A 303 -11.37 -18.67 4.81
CA LYS A 303 -11.50 -19.69 3.75
C LYS A 303 -10.16 -20.37 3.50
N THR A 304 -10.21 -21.67 3.19
CA THR A 304 -9.04 -22.48 2.87
C THR A 304 -9.30 -23.34 1.64
N ILE A 305 -8.39 -23.30 0.68
CA ILE A 305 -8.28 -24.27 -0.41
C ILE A 305 -7.16 -25.23 -0.04
N LYS A 306 -7.42 -26.54 -0.03
CA LYS A 306 -6.41 -27.57 0.18
C LYS A 306 -6.30 -28.46 -1.04
N LEU A 307 -5.06 -28.77 -1.42
CA LEU A 307 -4.72 -29.73 -2.46
C LEU A 307 -3.86 -30.82 -1.84
N HIS A 308 -4.46 -31.96 -1.56
CA HIS A 308 -3.77 -33.12 -1.00
C HIS A 308 -3.21 -33.96 -2.12
N HIS A 309 -1.95 -34.37 -2.04
CA HIS A 309 -1.36 -35.36 -2.95
C HIS A 309 -0.72 -36.50 -2.15
N THR A 310 -0.88 -37.74 -2.62
CA THR A 310 -0.38 -38.93 -1.91
C THR A 310 0.03 -40.03 -2.90
N ARG A 311 1.21 -40.59 -2.73
CA ARG A 311 1.82 -41.67 -3.49
C ARG A 311 2.09 -42.87 -2.59
N TYR A 312 1.64 -44.07 -2.95
CA TYR A 312 1.97 -45.28 -2.19
C TYR A 312 3.37 -45.80 -2.51
N VAL A 313 4.09 -46.28 -1.50
CA VAL A 313 5.51 -46.68 -1.60
C VAL A 313 5.69 -48.12 -2.09
N ASN A 314 4.66 -48.96 -2.03
CA ASN A 314 4.76 -50.42 -2.20
C ASN A 314 4.29 -50.97 -3.57
N GLY A 315 4.52 -50.25 -4.67
CA GLY A 315 4.25 -50.78 -6.03
C GLY A 315 2.75 -50.87 -6.41
N VAL A 316 1.88 -50.19 -5.67
CA VAL A 316 0.47 -49.96 -6.05
C VAL A 316 0.42 -48.59 -6.76
N PRO A 317 -0.34 -48.45 -7.87
CA PRO A 317 -0.40 -47.21 -8.66
C PRO A 317 -0.55 -45.95 -7.80
N CYS A 318 0.18 -44.90 -8.20
CA CYS A 318 0.10 -43.56 -7.60
C CYS A 318 -1.36 -43.14 -7.46
N MET A 319 -1.79 -42.87 -6.23
CA MET A 319 -3.08 -42.26 -5.96
C MET A 319 -2.98 -40.76 -6.13
N ARG A 320 -4.12 -40.11 -6.32
CA ARG A 320 -4.20 -38.76 -6.84
C ARG A 320 -5.11 -37.89 -6.01
N VAL A 321 -5.02 -36.64 -6.38
CA VAL A 321 -5.17 -35.43 -5.62
C VAL A 321 -6.60 -35.21 -5.12
N VAL A 322 -6.74 -35.10 -3.80
CA VAL A 322 -7.99 -34.67 -3.16
C VAL A 322 -7.91 -33.16 -3.01
N GLN A 323 -8.70 -32.43 -3.79
CA GLN A 323 -8.88 -30.99 -3.59
C GLN A 323 -10.05 -30.79 -2.62
N GLU A 324 -9.75 -30.36 -1.41
CA GLU A 324 -10.74 -29.99 -0.40
C GLU A 324 -10.80 -28.47 -0.32
N ILE A 325 -11.90 -27.88 -0.80
CA ILE A 325 -12.16 -26.44 -0.64
C ILE A 325 -13.09 -26.30 0.57
N ILE A 326 -12.58 -25.78 1.68
CA ILE A 326 -13.37 -25.45 2.87
C ILE A 326 -13.53 -23.92 2.92
N VAL A 327 -14.75 -23.46 2.70
CA VAL A 327 -15.14 -22.07 2.91
C VAL A 327 -15.85 -22.02 4.26
N GLU A 328 -15.17 -21.62 5.35
CA GLU A 328 -15.89 -21.34 6.61
C GLU A 328 -16.61 -19.99 6.55
#